data_AF-A0AAV5SBF1-F1
#
_entry.id   AF-A0AAV5SBF1-F1
#
_cell.length_a   1.000
_cell.length_b   1.000
_cell.length_c   1.000
_cell.angle_alpha   90.00
_cell.angle_beta   90.00
_cell.angle_gamma   90.00
#
_symmetry.space_group_name_H-M   'P 1'
#
loop_
_entity.id
_entity.type
_entity.pdbx_description
1 polymer ?
#
loop_
_entity_poly.entity_id
_entity_poly.type
_entity_poly.pdbx_seq_one_letter_code
_entity_poly.pdbx_strand_id
1 'polypeptide(L)'
;MVVLLGDSLFEYTRYQMSDEMKSEIVIFLKTCVHSDGGYGGGPGHLGHLATTYAAVLCLISLNTEEAFASIDRDLTYKFLLARHQPSGAYTMHLGGEEDIRAPYLALVTASLLKIIDSKLTHLVVEWIMSCQTFEGGFGVSLVRRLMEDTLSVVSHVSVYLTRQRCRSEYPTKVACS
;
A
#
# COMPACT_ATOMS: atom_id res chain seq x y z
N MET A 1 -7.08 -9.80 10.51
CA MET A 1 -8.25 -8.90 10.54
C MET A 1 -8.98 -8.96 9.19
N VAL A 2 -9.47 -10.15 8.81
CA VAL A 2 -10.36 -10.36 7.65
C VAL A 2 -11.44 -11.40 8.05
N VAL A 3 -11.79 -11.42 9.34
CA VAL A 3 -12.81 -12.34 9.89
C VAL A 3 -13.71 -11.52 10.83
N LEU A 4 -14.25 -10.40 10.36
CA LEU A 4 -15.27 -9.62 11.08
C LEU A 4 -16.12 -8.81 10.09
N LEU A 5 -16.63 -9.45 9.05
CA LEU A 5 -17.84 -8.97 8.38
C LEU A 5 -18.85 -10.10 8.53
N GLY A 6 -19.73 -9.91 9.52
CA GLY A 6 -20.73 -10.89 9.91
C GLY A 6 -21.65 -11.28 8.75
N ASP A 7 -22.28 -12.43 8.94
CA ASP A 7 -23.15 -13.13 7.99
C ASP A 7 -24.30 -12.31 7.40
N SER A 8 -24.56 -11.09 7.90
CA SER A 8 -25.69 -10.25 7.47
C SER A 8 -25.44 -9.39 6.22
N LEU A 9 -24.20 -9.25 5.74
CA LEU A 9 -23.90 -8.51 4.50
C LEU A 9 -23.76 -9.41 3.26
N PHE A 10 -23.63 -10.72 3.45
CA PHE A 10 -23.42 -11.70 2.36
C PHE A 10 -24.73 -12.28 1.79
N GLU A 11 -25.89 -11.95 2.36
CA GLU A 11 -27.17 -12.53 1.95
C GLU A 11 -27.74 -11.94 0.64
N TYR A 12 -27.11 -10.90 0.07
CA TYR A 12 -27.64 -10.20 -1.10
C TYR A 12 -27.13 -10.69 -2.47
N THR A 13 -26.17 -11.62 -2.52
CA THR A 13 -25.76 -12.29 -3.76
C THR A 13 -25.69 -13.80 -3.53
N ARG A 14 -26.79 -14.52 -3.82
CA ARG A 14 -26.88 -16.00 -3.73
C ARG A 14 -25.95 -16.74 -4.70
N TYR A 15 -25.13 -16.06 -5.47
CA TYR A 15 -24.19 -16.70 -6.38
C TYR A 15 -22.95 -17.14 -5.61
N GLN A 16 -22.82 -18.44 -5.39
CA GLN A 16 -21.60 -19.06 -4.89
C GLN A 16 -20.79 -19.53 -6.08
N MET A 17 -19.55 -19.05 -6.19
CA MET A 17 -18.63 -19.46 -7.26
C MET A 17 -18.26 -20.93 -7.08
N SER A 18 -18.29 -21.71 -8.17
CA SER A 18 -17.95 -23.13 -8.13
C SER A 18 -16.47 -23.32 -7.80
N ASP A 19 -16.12 -24.46 -7.22
CA ASP A 19 -14.73 -24.74 -6.83
C ASP A 19 -13.82 -24.88 -8.06
N GLU A 20 -14.36 -25.34 -9.18
CA GLU A 20 -13.66 -25.38 -10.47
C GLU A 20 -13.26 -23.97 -10.91
N MET A 21 -14.20 -23.01 -10.88
CA MET A 21 -13.93 -21.62 -11.26
C MET A 21 -12.93 -20.96 -10.30
N LYS A 22 -12.99 -21.24 -9.00
CA LYS A 22 -11.97 -20.78 -8.04
C LYS A 22 -10.59 -21.32 -8.42
N SER A 23 -10.49 -22.61 -8.75
CA SER A 23 -9.23 -23.24 -9.14
C SER A 23 -8.68 -22.66 -10.45
N GLU A 24 -9.54 -22.41 -11.44
CA GLU A 24 -9.16 -21.73 -12.70
C GLU A 24 -8.58 -20.33 -12.46
N ILE A 25 -9.15 -19.56 -11.53
CA ILE A 25 -8.62 -18.24 -11.13
C ILE A 25 -7.23 -18.39 -10.52
N VAL A 26 -7.03 -19.37 -9.63
CA VAL A 26 -5.71 -19.64 -9.02
C VAL A 26 -4.69 -20.01 -10.10
N ILE A 27 -5.06 -20.88 -11.03
CA ILE A 27 -4.20 -21.29 -12.15
C ILE A 27 -3.82 -20.08 -13.01
N PHE A 28 -4.80 -19.25 -13.37
CA PHE A 28 -4.55 -18.03 -14.14
C PHE A 28 -3.60 -17.08 -13.41
N LEU A 29 -3.85 -16.78 -12.13
CA LEU A 29 -3.01 -15.85 -11.37
C LEU A 29 -1.57 -16.37 -11.19
N LYS A 30 -1.35 -17.69 -11.13
CA LYS A 30 0.00 -18.29 -11.15
C LYS A 30 0.76 -17.94 -12.43
N THR A 31 0.08 -17.85 -13.58
CA THR A 31 0.71 -17.46 -14.85
C THR A 31 1.09 -15.97 -14.92
N CYS A 32 0.53 -15.15 -14.02
CA CYS A 32 0.81 -13.72 -13.92
C CYS A 32 1.95 -13.38 -12.94
N VAL A 33 2.53 -14.38 -12.25
CA VAL A 33 3.66 -14.14 -11.33
C VAL A 33 4.92 -13.83 -12.13
N HIS A 34 5.58 -12.73 -11.79
CA HIS A 34 6.85 -12.35 -12.39
C HIS A 34 8.02 -13.07 -11.70
N SER A 35 9.12 -13.34 -12.43
CA SER A 35 10.28 -14.07 -11.90
C SER A 35 10.94 -13.36 -10.69
N ASP A 36 10.92 -12.04 -10.70
CA ASP A 36 11.45 -11.20 -9.62
C ASP A 36 10.40 -10.93 -8.50
N GLY A 37 9.27 -11.62 -8.57
CA GLY A 37 8.15 -11.54 -7.65
C GLY A 37 7.09 -10.50 -8.01
N GLY A 38 5.99 -10.53 -7.27
CA GLY A 38 4.78 -9.78 -7.57
C GLY A 38 3.99 -10.38 -8.75
N TYR A 39 2.79 -9.84 -8.97
CA TYR A 39 1.92 -10.21 -10.08
C TYR A 39 1.90 -9.08 -11.11
N GLY A 40 1.98 -9.43 -12.39
CA GLY A 40 1.74 -8.51 -13.50
C GLY A 40 0.25 -8.40 -13.86
N GLY A 41 -0.06 -7.51 -14.80
CA GLY A 41 -1.44 -7.36 -15.32
C GLY A 41 -1.91 -8.51 -16.21
N GLY A 42 -1.01 -9.44 -16.55
CA GLY A 42 -1.25 -10.60 -17.37
C GLY A 42 0.04 -11.44 -17.51
N PRO A 43 -0.03 -12.61 -18.16
CA PRO A 43 1.14 -13.47 -18.35
C PRO A 43 2.27 -12.75 -19.09
N GLY A 44 3.49 -12.85 -18.54
CA GLY A 44 4.68 -12.20 -19.10
C GLY A 44 4.80 -10.70 -18.83
N HIS A 45 3.86 -10.09 -18.11
CA HIS A 45 3.97 -8.69 -17.70
C HIS A 45 4.87 -8.53 -16.47
N LEU A 46 5.48 -7.35 -16.33
CA LEU A 46 6.27 -7.00 -15.16
C LEU A 46 5.42 -7.03 -13.88
N GLY A 47 6.04 -7.47 -12.78
CA GLY A 47 5.44 -7.39 -11.45
C GLY A 47 5.16 -5.93 -11.06
N HIS A 48 3.94 -5.64 -10.64
CA HIS A 48 3.47 -4.28 -10.36
C HIS A 48 2.63 -4.25 -9.07
N LEU A 49 2.80 -3.22 -8.24
CA LEU A 49 2.15 -3.14 -6.91
C LEU A 49 0.63 -3.20 -7.01
N ALA A 50 0.02 -2.49 -7.97
CA ALA A 50 -1.44 -2.50 -8.16
C ALA A 50 -2.01 -3.90 -8.46
N THR A 51 -1.40 -4.62 -9.40
CA THR A 51 -1.83 -5.97 -9.79
C THR A 51 -1.46 -7.01 -8.75
N THR A 52 -0.35 -6.82 -8.03
CA THR A 52 0.02 -7.64 -6.86
C THR A 52 -1.01 -7.52 -5.75
N TYR A 53 -1.40 -6.30 -5.40
CA TYR A 53 -2.47 -6.04 -4.43
C TYR A 53 -3.79 -6.70 -4.86
N ALA A 54 -4.19 -6.50 -6.13
CA ALA A 54 -5.43 -7.08 -6.65
C ALA A 54 -5.41 -8.62 -6.65
N ALA A 55 -4.30 -9.23 -7.08
CA ALA A 55 -4.15 -10.69 -7.09
C ALA A 55 -4.18 -11.28 -5.68
N VAL A 56 -3.45 -10.69 -4.73
CA VAL A 56 -3.46 -11.15 -3.33
C VAL A 56 -4.85 -11.01 -2.71
N LEU A 57 -5.52 -9.88 -2.92
CA LEU A 57 -6.87 -9.67 -2.41
C LEU A 57 -7.86 -10.66 -3.03
N CYS A 58 -7.76 -10.93 -4.33
CA CYS A 58 -8.56 -11.92 -5.03
C CYS A 58 -8.35 -13.32 -4.42
N LEU A 59 -7.10 -13.78 -4.34
CA LEU A 59 -6.77 -15.11 -3.79
C LEU A 59 -7.25 -15.28 -2.35
N ILE A 60 -7.09 -14.25 -1.50
CA ILE A 60 -7.61 -14.29 -0.13
C ILE A 60 -9.14 -14.35 -0.11
N SER A 61 -9.81 -13.65 -1.03
CA SER A 61 -11.28 -13.63 -1.12
C SER A 61 -11.88 -14.93 -1.65
N LEU A 62 -11.11 -15.76 -2.38
CA LEU A 62 -11.53 -17.10 -2.77
C LEU A 62 -11.76 -18.02 -1.56
N ASN A 63 -11.03 -17.76 -0.47
CA ASN A 63 -11.12 -18.47 0.80
C ASN A 63 -10.97 -20.01 0.66
N THR A 64 -10.00 -20.46 -0.13
CA THR A 64 -9.63 -21.87 -0.30
C THR A 64 -8.18 -22.12 0.09
N GLU A 65 -7.87 -23.34 0.53
CA GLU A 65 -6.48 -23.73 0.82
C GLU A 65 -5.58 -23.63 -0.40
N GLU A 66 -6.09 -23.99 -1.59
CA GLU A 66 -5.35 -23.87 -2.86
C GLU A 66 -4.95 -22.41 -3.13
N ALA A 67 -5.87 -21.47 -2.93
CA ALA A 67 -5.60 -20.05 -3.15
C ALA A 67 -4.57 -19.52 -2.14
N PHE A 68 -4.69 -19.86 -0.86
CA PHE A 68 -3.72 -19.44 0.15
C PHE A 68 -2.33 -20.04 -0.10
N ALA A 69 -2.25 -21.32 -0.45
CA ALA A 69 -1.00 -22.01 -0.75
C ALA A 69 -0.33 -21.50 -2.04
N SER A 70 -1.10 -20.88 -2.95
CA SER A 70 -0.57 -20.33 -4.21
C SER A 70 0.24 -19.04 -4.04
N ILE A 71 0.13 -18.37 -2.88
CA ILE A 71 0.84 -17.11 -2.61
C ILE A 71 2.21 -17.41 -2.00
N ASP A 72 3.26 -17.19 -2.78
CA ASP A 72 4.63 -17.23 -2.27
C ASP A 72 4.91 -15.96 -1.45
N ARG A 73 4.86 -16.11 -0.12
CA ARG A 73 5.06 -15.00 0.84
C ARG A 73 6.48 -14.46 0.81
N ASP A 74 7.49 -15.29 0.58
CA ASP A 74 8.89 -14.88 0.59
C ASP A 74 9.24 -14.13 -0.69
N LEU A 75 8.76 -14.62 -1.83
CA LEU A 75 8.90 -13.93 -3.11
C LEU A 75 8.12 -12.61 -3.11
N THR A 76 6.92 -12.59 -2.52
CA THR A 76 6.16 -11.35 -2.36
C THR A 76 6.90 -10.35 -1.47
N TYR A 77 7.45 -10.78 -0.34
CA TYR A 77 8.25 -9.92 0.54
C TYR A 77 9.46 -9.32 -0.19
N LYS A 78 10.21 -10.14 -0.94
CA LYS A 78 11.36 -9.67 -1.74
C LYS A 78 10.94 -8.64 -2.78
N PHE A 79 9.81 -8.86 -3.45
CA PHE A 79 9.26 -7.91 -4.41
C PHE A 79 8.91 -6.58 -3.74
N LEU A 80 8.17 -6.61 -2.63
CA LEU A 80 7.81 -5.40 -1.88
C LEU A 80 9.05 -4.63 -1.42
N LEU A 81 10.02 -5.34 -0.84
CA LEU A 81 11.27 -4.72 -0.38
C LEU A 81 12.07 -4.10 -1.54
N ALA A 82 12.06 -4.72 -2.72
CA ALA A 82 12.71 -4.19 -3.92
C ALA A 82 11.98 -2.99 -4.56
N ARG A 83 10.75 -2.67 -4.12
CA ARG A 83 10.02 -1.45 -4.51
C ARG A 83 10.21 -0.32 -3.50
N HIS A 84 10.55 -0.64 -2.25
CA HIS A 84 10.80 0.34 -1.21
C HIS A 84 12.07 1.16 -1.49
N GLN A 85 11.96 2.48 -1.36
CA GLN A 85 13.05 3.42 -1.65
C GLN A 85 13.70 3.95 -0.37
N PRO A 86 14.97 4.39 -0.41
CA PRO A 86 15.64 5.01 0.74
C PRO A 86 14.92 6.24 1.30
N SER A 87 14.09 6.92 0.50
CA SER A 87 13.29 8.07 0.90
C SER A 87 12.03 7.71 1.70
N GLY A 88 11.68 6.43 1.81
CA GLY A 88 10.39 5.96 2.31
C GLY A 88 9.30 5.83 1.25
N ALA A 89 9.59 6.26 0.00
CA ALA A 89 8.69 6.04 -1.13
C ALA A 89 8.63 4.56 -1.53
N TYR A 90 7.67 4.25 -2.41
CA TYR A 90 7.65 3.00 -3.16
C TYR A 90 7.52 3.30 -4.65
N THR A 91 8.22 2.55 -5.49
CA THR A 91 7.95 2.55 -6.94
C THR A 91 6.85 1.53 -7.26
N MET A 92 5.96 1.86 -8.21
CA MET A 92 4.86 0.97 -8.59
C MET A 92 5.34 -0.33 -9.26
N HIS A 93 6.44 -0.28 -9.98
CA HIS A 93 7.14 -1.41 -10.57
C HIS A 93 8.63 -1.06 -10.75
N LEU A 94 9.42 -1.96 -11.34
CA LEU A 94 10.83 -1.66 -11.67
C LEU A 94 10.89 -0.47 -12.64
N GLY A 95 11.55 0.62 -12.23
CA GLY A 95 11.64 1.87 -13.00
C GLY A 95 10.33 2.64 -13.13
N GLY A 96 9.30 2.26 -12.37
CA GLY A 96 7.98 2.92 -12.38
C GLY A 96 7.95 4.20 -11.55
N GLU A 97 6.78 4.83 -11.54
CA GLU A 97 6.49 6.03 -10.79
C GLU A 97 6.47 5.81 -9.27
N GLU A 98 6.73 6.89 -8.55
CA GLU A 98 6.57 6.98 -7.09
C GLU A 98 5.39 7.90 -6.77
N ASP A 99 4.33 7.32 -6.25
CA ASP A 99 3.18 8.08 -5.77
C ASP A 99 2.50 7.40 -4.58
N ILE A 100 1.54 8.11 -3.99
CA ILE A 100 0.90 7.72 -2.74
C ILE A 100 0.12 6.39 -2.80
N ARG A 101 -0.20 5.89 -4.01
CA ARG A 101 -0.79 4.55 -4.16
C ARG A 101 0.20 3.47 -3.75
N ALA A 102 1.47 3.65 -4.10
CA ALA A 102 2.50 2.63 -3.92
C ALA A 102 2.67 2.17 -2.46
N PRO A 103 2.86 3.04 -1.45
CA PRO A 103 2.97 2.61 -0.06
C PRO A 103 1.66 1.99 0.46
N TYR A 104 0.49 2.47 0.02
CA TYR A 104 -0.80 1.85 0.38
C TYR A 104 -0.86 0.41 -0.13
N LEU A 105 -0.62 0.20 -1.42
CA LEU A 105 -0.68 -1.12 -2.07
C LEU A 105 0.34 -2.08 -1.43
N ALA A 106 1.58 -1.63 -1.20
CA ALA A 106 2.62 -2.44 -0.61
C ALA A 106 2.30 -2.85 0.85
N LEU A 107 1.96 -1.88 1.71
CA LEU A 107 1.76 -2.14 3.13
C LEU A 107 0.47 -2.90 3.42
N VAL A 108 -0.60 -2.68 2.66
CA VAL A 108 -1.83 -3.48 2.80
C VAL A 108 -1.57 -4.91 2.38
N THR A 109 -0.90 -5.16 1.25
CA THR A 109 -0.50 -6.51 0.85
C THR A 109 0.37 -7.18 1.91
N ALA A 110 1.38 -6.49 2.44
CA ALA A 110 2.24 -7.04 3.50
C ALA A 110 1.45 -7.36 4.78
N SER A 111 0.49 -6.52 5.15
CA SER A 111 -0.38 -6.72 6.32
C SER A 111 -1.30 -7.92 6.14
N LEU A 112 -1.95 -8.05 4.98
CA LEU A 112 -2.82 -9.19 4.64
C LEU A 112 -2.06 -10.52 4.73
N LEU A 113 -0.81 -10.54 4.26
CA LEU A 113 0.05 -11.72 4.28
C LEU A 113 0.83 -11.91 5.59
N LYS A 114 0.66 -11.03 6.58
CA LYS A 114 1.40 -11.04 7.85
C LYS A 114 2.92 -11.10 7.65
N ILE A 115 3.44 -10.30 6.73
CA ILE A 115 4.89 -10.20 6.40
C ILE A 115 5.43 -8.77 6.56
N ILE A 116 4.65 -7.87 7.18
CA ILE A 116 5.09 -6.50 7.46
C ILE A 116 6.20 -6.49 8.51
N ASP A 117 7.22 -5.67 8.29
CA ASP A 117 8.34 -5.47 9.23
C ASP A 117 8.88 -4.03 9.17
N SER A 118 9.89 -3.76 10.00
CA SER A 118 10.51 -2.43 10.08
C SER A 118 11.22 -1.98 8.80
N LYS A 119 11.62 -2.91 7.91
CA LYS A 119 12.29 -2.59 6.65
C LYS A 119 11.28 -2.06 5.64
N LEU A 120 10.12 -2.71 5.55
CA LEU A 120 9.02 -2.27 4.67
C LEU A 120 8.38 -0.94 5.13
N THR A 121 8.49 -0.58 6.41
CA THR A 121 7.88 0.64 6.94
C THR A 121 8.87 1.80 7.14
N HIS A 122 10.15 1.62 6.80
CA HIS A 122 11.18 2.62 7.09
C HIS A 122 10.93 3.93 6.32
N LEU A 123 10.77 5.05 7.05
CA LEU A 123 10.50 6.39 6.50
C LEU A 123 9.19 6.56 5.71
N VAL A 124 8.33 5.54 5.67
CA VAL A 124 7.08 5.60 4.89
C VAL A 124 6.13 6.66 5.43
N VAL A 125 6.05 6.82 6.76
CA VAL A 125 5.17 7.83 7.39
C VAL A 125 5.66 9.24 7.06
N GLU A 126 6.97 9.48 7.18
CA GLU A 126 7.61 10.74 6.85
C GLU A 126 7.40 11.11 5.38
N TRP A 127 7.51 10.13 4.48
CA TRP A 127 7.24 10.30 3.06
C TRP A 127 5.77 10.64 2.82
N ILE A 128 4.81 9.91 3.39
CA ILE A 128 3.37 10.21 3.26
C ILE A 128 3.05 11.61 3.80
N MET A 129 3.58 11.99 4.96
CA MET A 129 3.39 13.33 5.54
C MET A 129 3.93 14.43 4.63
N SER A 130 4.96 14.16 3.82
CA SER A 130 5.50 15.12 2.87
C SER A 130 4.62 15.34 1.63
N CYS A 131 3.63 14.47 1.41
CA CYS A 131 2.62 14.61 0.36
C CYS A 131 1.42 15.46 0.80
N GLN A 132 1.31 15.83 2.09
CA GLN A 132 0.20 16.66 2.57
C GLN A 132 0.29 18.10 2.04
N THR A 133 -0.81 18.63 1.49
CA THR A 133 -0.92 20.01 1.00
C THR A 133 -1.43 20.95 2.09
N PHE A 134 -1.40 22.25 1.83
CA PHE A 134 -1.94 23.27 2.74
C PHE A 134 -3.46 23.15 2.95
N GLU A 135 -4.16 22.44 2.06
CA GLU A 135 -5.60 22.16 2.14
C GLU A 135 -5.92 21.05 3.16
N GLY A 136 -4.89 20.37 3.68
CA GLY A 136 -5.01 19.25 4.60
C GLY A 136 -5.13 17.87 3.93
N GLY A 137 -5.41 17.84 2.62
CA GLY A 137 -5.39 16.62 1.80
C GLY A 137 -3.99 16.17 1.43
N PHE A 138 -3.88 15.02 0.75
CA PHE A 138 -2.61 14.46 0.29
C PHE A 138 -2.55 14.46 -1.25
N GLY A 139 -1.45 14.97 -1.79
CA GLY A 139 -1.14 14.94 -3.22
C GLY A 139 -0.56 13.61 -3.68
N VAL A 140 -0.34 13.50 -5.00
CA VAL A 140 0.19 12.29 -5.65
C VAL A 140 1.60 11.97 -5.17
N SER A 141 2.46 12.97 -5.02
CA SER A 141 3.86 12.81 -4.60
C SER A 141 4.36 14.00 -3.77
N LEU A 142 5.66 14.04 -3.50
CA LEU A 142 6.35 14.96 -2.60
C LEU A 142 6.02 16.44 -2.92
N VAL A 143 5.23 17.08 -2.04
CA VAL A 143 4.83 18.50 -2.19
C VAL A 143 5.91 19.43 -1.65
N ARG A 144 6.70 18.99 -0.67
CA ARG A 144 7.69 19.82 0.03
C ARG A 144 8.74 20.46 -0.88
N ARG A 145 9.10 19.85 -2.01
CA ARG A 145 10.17 20.38 -2.86
C ARG A 145 9.74 21.50 -3.79
N LEU A 146 8.46 21.58 -4.15
CA LEU A 146 7.97 22.66 -5.03
C LEU A 146 7.76 23.97 -4.26
N MET A 147 7.45 23.89 -2.96
CA MET A 147 7.25 25.06 -2.11
C MET A 147 8.55 25.75 -1.68
N GLU A 148 9.69 25.08 -1.62
CA GLU A 148 10.97 25.74 -1.33
C GLU A 148 11.39 26.69 -2.47
N ASP A 149 11.10 26.33 -3.72
CA ASP A 149 11.44 27.15 -4.90
C ASP A 149 10.42 28.27 -5.19
N THR A 150 9.21 28.24 -4.61
CA THR A 150 8.19 29.31 -4.78
C THR A 150 7.92 30.15 -3.52
N LEU A 151 8.30 29.71 -2.32
CA LEU A 151 7.99 30.39 -1.05
C LEU A 151 9.19 31.06 -0.36
N SER A 152 10.29 31.33 -1.06
CA SER A 152 11.28 32.31 -0.58
C SER A 152 10.64 33.71 -0.34
N VAL A 153 9.43 33.95 -0.85
CA VAL A 153 8.68 35.20 -0.67
C VAL A 153 7.58 35.14 0.40
N VAL A 154 7.19 33.97 0.93
CA VAL A 154 5.99 33.85 1.83
C VAL A 154 6.23 33.00 3.10
N SER A 155 7.41 32.38 3.26
CA SER A 155 7.67 31.37 4.30
C SER A 155 7.79 31.87 5.74
N HIS A 156 7.79 33.18 6.01
CA HIS A 156 7.87 33.67 7.40
C HIS A 156 6.55 33.61 8.19
N VAL A 157 5.39 33.40 7.54
CA VAL A 157 4.08 33.49 8.23
C VAL A 157 3.40 32.13 8.42
N SER A 158 3.54 31.18 7.49
CA SER A 158 2.75 29.93 7.54
C SER A 158 3.30 28.85 8.48
N VAL A 159 4.62 28.72 8.64
CA VAL A 159 5.22 27.69 9.52
C VAL A 159 4.88 27.92 11.00
N TYR A 160 4.61 29.17 11.39
CA TYR A 160 4.19 29.51 12.75
C TYR A 160 2.75 29.08 13.04
N LEU A 161 1.85 29.12 12.05
CA LEU A 161 0.43 28.84 12.25
C LEU A 161 0.10 27.34 12.27
N THR A 162 0.74 26.53 11.43
CA THR A 162 0.47 25.08 11.40
C THR A 162 1.00 24.35 12.64
N ARG A 163 2.13 24.81 13.22
CA ARG A 163 2.64 24.30 14.51
C ARG A 163 1.78 24.67 15.71
N GLN A 164 1.03 25.78 15.65
CA GLN A 164 0.13 26.17 16.75
C GLN A 164 -1.21 25.42 16.71
N ARG A 165 -1.73 25.07 15.53
CA ARG A 165 -3.02 24.38 15.42
C ARG A 165 -2.98 22.92 15.88
N CYS A 166 -1.90 22.19 15.58
CA CYS A 166 -1.72 20.83 16.10
C CYS A 166 -1.52 20.77 17.62
N ARG A 167 -1.06 21.86 18.27
CA ARG A 167 -0.96 21.91 19.74
C ARG A 167 -2.28 22.26 20.44
N SER A 168 -3.22 22.91 19.76
CA SER A 168 -4.48 23.34 20.39
C SER A 168 -5.58 22.27 20.37
N GLU A 169 -5.56 21.31 19.44
CA GLU A 169 -6.65 20.34 19.29
C GLU A 169 -6.44 18.99 20.02
N TYR A 170 -5.22 18.65 20.43
CA TYR A 170 -4.94 17.46 21.26
C TYR A 170 -3.85 17.74 22.30
N PRO A 171 -4.20 18.08 23.56
CA PRO A 171 -3.22 18.22 24.62
C PRO A 171 -2.81 16.84 25.14
N THR A 172 -1.89 16.15 24.47
CA THR A 172 -1.23 14.98 25.08
C THR A 172 -0.25 15.45 26.15
N LYS A 173 -0.65 15.29 27.41
CA LYS A 173 0.26 15.25 28.56
C LYS A 173 1.23 14.08 28.39
N VAL A 174 2.43 14.34 27.91
CA VAL A 174 3.61 13.54 28.25
C VAL A 174 4.76 14.51 28.48
N ALA A 175 4.96 14.89 29.74
CA ALA A 175 6.19 15.51 30.19
C ALA A 175 7.24 14.41 30.33
N CYS A 176 8.35 14.53 29.61
CA CYS A 176 9.59 13.86 29.97
C CYS A 176 10.17 14.52 31.24
N SER A 177 10.16 13.78 32.34
CA SER A 177 11.18 13.75 33.39
C SER A 177 10.97 12.48 34.21
#